data_AF-A0ABD5X7P6-F1
#
_entry.id   AF-A0ABD5X7P6-F1
#
_cell.length_a   1.000
_cell.length_b   1.000
_cell.length_c   1.000
_cell.angle_alpha   90.00
_cell.angle_beta   90.00
_cell.angle_gamma   90.00
#
_symmetry.space_group_name_H-M   'P 1'
#
loop_
_entity.id
_entity.type
_entity.pdbx_description
1 polymer ?
#
loop_
_entity_poly.entity_id
_entity_poly.type
_entity_poly.pdbx_seq_one_letter_code
_entity_poly.pdbx_strand_id
1 'polypeptide(L)'
;MLVDEEHIIEEIEIEERELYGDLPGVHLRYNHTDPDIIRDGIDFVAVIEESEEVYRIDYRGYAFGSMRVTADGVEQLGKDLLGNPDPIPNWTLKPETVDADNLPWWVPEETPIAPTISCEVCADEISVRDVLTPQRPLLEVEADMLCRDCWERHS
;
A
#
# COMPACT_ATOMS: atom_id res chain seq x y z
N MET A 1 -14.54 -0.14 -4.70
CA MET A 1 -14.65 -1.35 -3.85
C MET A 1 -13.30 -2.04 -3.92
N LEU A 2 -12.82 -2.70 -2.86
CA LEU A 2 -11.50 -3.36 -2.88
C LEU A 2 -11.48 -4.67 -3.69
N VAL A 3 -12.65 -5.30 -3.83
CA VAL A 3 -12.90 -6.53 -4.58
C VAL A 3 -14.30 -6.43 -5.21
N ASP A 4 -14.59 -7.24 -6.22
CA ASP A 4 -15.94 -7.30 -6.80
C ASP A 4 -16.93 -8.01 -5.85
N GLU A 5 -18.19 -7.57 -5.86
CA GLU A 5 -19.25 -8.06 -4.95
C GLU A 5 -19.45 -9.58 -5.01
N GLU A 6 -19.22 -10.20 -6.18
CA GLU A 6 -19.36 -11.64 -6.36
C GLU A 6 -18.35 -12.47 -5.57
N HIS A 7 -17.22 -11.87 -5.18
CA HIS A 7 -16.20 -12.51 -4.36
C HIS A 7 -16.36 -12.27 -2.87
N ILE A 8 -17.31 -11.41 -2.46
CA ILE A 8 -17.59 -11.10 -1.06
C ILE A 8 -18.52 -12.15 -0.48
N ILE A 9 -18.06 -12.83 0.57
CA ILE A 9 -18.85 -13.81 1.34
C ILE A 9 -19.72 -13.06 2.34
N GLU A 10 -19.14 -12.13 3.09
CA GLU A 10 -19.84 -11.29 4.05
C GLU A 10 -19.06 -10.00 4.37
N GLU A 11 -19.78 -8.95 4.70
CA GLU A 11 -19.23 -7.75 5.37
C GLU A 11 -19.36 -7.93 6.89
N ILE A 12 -18.30 -7.59 7.61
CA ILE A 12 -18.23 -7.73 9.07
C ILE A 12 -18.38 -6.34 9.70
N GLU A 13 -19.37 -6.20 10.57
CA GLU A 13 -19.49 -5.01 11.43
C GLU A 13 -18.36 -5.01 12.46
N ILE A 14 -17.51 -3.98 12.38
CA ILE A 14 -16.39 -3.75 13.29
C ILE A 14 -16.36 -2.29 13.73
N GLU A 15 -15.73 -2.03 14.87
CA GLU A 15 -15.40 -0.67 15.28
C GLU A 15 -14.00 -0.30 14.78
N GLU A 16 -13.81 0.95 14.37
CA GLU A 16 -12.52 1.42 13.81
C GLU A 16 -11.33 1.12 14.73
N ARG A 17 -11.53 1.21 16.06
CA ARG A 17 -10.51 0.91 17.08
C ARG A 17 -9.93 -0.51 16.98
N GLU A 18 -10.68 -1.46 16.43
CA GLU A 18 -10.26 -2.85 16.25
C GLU A 18 -9.22 -3.00 15.12
N LEU A 19 -9.13 -2.00 14.24
CA LEU A 19 -8.14 -1.95 13.15
C LEU A 19 -6.82 -1.29 13.57
N TYR A 20 -6.72 -0.81 14.81
CA TYR A 20 -5.51 -0.22 15.36
C TYR A 20 -4.68 -1.25 16.13
N GLY A 21 -3.37 -1.24 15.88
CA GLY A 21 -2.42 -2.17 16.49
C GLY A 21 -1.77 -3.08 15.46
N ASP A 22 -1.29 -4.22 15.94
CA ASP A 22 -0.60 -5.23 15.14
C ASP A 22 -1.63 -6.28 14.66
N LEU A 23 -2.25 -6.00 13.52
CA LEU A 23 -3.16 -6.94 12.87
C LEU A 23 -2.35 -8.12 12.31
N PRO A 24 -2.86 -9.37 12.38
CA PRO A 24 -2.20 -10.49 11.73
C PRO A 24 -2.25 -10.37 10.21
N GLY A 25 -1.54 -11.25 9.52
CA GLY A 25 -1.57 -11.36 8.06
C GLY A 25 -0.65 -10.37 7.34
N VAL A 26 -0.88 -10.24 6.03
CA VAL A 26 -0.04 -9.46 5.11
C VAL A 26 -0.60 -8.05 5.00
N HIS A 27 0.23 -7.04 5.21
CA HIS A 27 -0.23 -5.65 5.17
C HIS A 27 0.20 -4.94 3.89
N LEU A 28 -0.74 -4.20 3.32
CA LEU A 28 -0.53 -3.27 2.22
C LEU A 28 -0.71 -1.84 2.72
N ARG A 29 0.12 -0.93 2.19
CA ARG A 29 0.07 0.50 2.48
C ARG A 29 0.00 1.29 1.20
N TYR A 30 -0.87 2.29 1.19
CA TYR A 30 -0.91 3.28 0.13
C TYR A 30 0.28 4.24 0.27
N ASN A 31 0.97 4.53 -0.83
CA ASN A 31 2.08 5.47 -0.89
C ASN A 31 1.55 6.89 -1.12
N HIS A 32 1.66 7.73 -0.09
CA HIS A 32 1.32 9.15 -0.18
C HIS A 32 2.54 9.96 -0.61
N THR A 33 2.76 10.02 -1.92
CA THR A 33 3.96 10.65 -2.48
C THR A 33 3.79 12.16 -2.67
N ASP A 34 2.59 12.65 -2.94
CA ASP A 34 2.34 14.10 -3.01
C ASP A 34 2.10 14.66 -1.60
N PRO A 35 2.99 15.51 -1.07
CA PRO A 35 2.83 16.09 0.27
C PRO A 35 1.71 17.13 0.37
N ASP A 36 1.24 17.67 -0.76
CA ASP A 36 0.25 18.76 -0.81
C ASP A 36 -1.19 18.25 -1.03
N ILE A 37 -1.36 16.95 -1.33
CA ILE A 37 -2.67 16.34 -1.56
C ILE A 37 -3.10 15.50 -0.35
N ILE A 38 -4.22 15.88 0.26
CA ILE A 38 -4.96 15.00 1.17
C ILE A 38 -5.83 14.09 0.30
N ARG A 39 -5.59 12.79 0.35
CA ARG A 39 -6.39 11.80 -0.38
C ARG A 39 -7.42 11.15 0.53
N ASP A 40 -8.69 11.25 0.14
CA ASP A 40 -9.77 10.48 0.73
C ASP A 40 -9.74 9.05 0.16
N GLY A 41 -9.88 8.05 1.03
CA GLY A 41 -9.94 6.65 0.62
C GLY A 41 -9.38 5.69 1.66
N ILE A 42 -9.12 4.46 1.22
CA ILE A 42 -8.46 3.43 2.01
C ILE A 42 -6.95 3.58 1.82
N ASP A 43 -6.19 3.64 2.91
CA ASP A 43 -4.73 3.80 2.90
C ASP A 43 -4.00 2.58 3.48
N PHE A 44 -4.76 1.64 4.03
CA PHE A 44 -4.26 0.43 4.66
C PHE A 44 -5.20 -0.74 4.40
N VAL A 45 -4.60 -1.88 4.09
CA VAL A 45 -5.29 -3.17 3.97
C VAL A 45 -4.46 -4.23 4.68
N ALA A 46 -5.09 -5.06 5.49
CA ALA A 46 -4.52 -6.31 6.00
C ALA A 46 -5.30 -7.49 5.41
N VAL A 47 -4.57 -8.45 4.86
CA VAL A 47 -5.11 -9.69 4.31
C VAL A 47 -4.77 -10.81 5.29
N ILE A 48 -5.80 -11.38 5.91
CA ILE A 48 -5.69 -12.44 6.92
C ILE A 48 -6.26 -13.73 6.34
N GLU A 49 -5.43 -14.74 6.18
CA GLU A 49 -5.89 -16.08 5.80
C GLU A 49 -6.63 -16.72 6.99
N GLU A 50 -7.91 -17.06 6.80
CA GLU A 50 -8.68 -17.83 7.78
C GLU A 50 -8.75 -19.30 7.39
N SER A 51 -8.72 -19.61 6.08
CA SER A 51 -8.59 -20.95 5.50
C SER A 51 -8.08 -20.86 4.05
N GLU A 52 -7.81 -22.01 3.42
CA GLU A 52 -7.35 -22.07 2.02
C GLU A 52 -8.29 -21.33 1.04
N GLU A 53 -9.60 -21.31 1.33
CA GLU A 53 -10.64 -20.74 0.46
C GLU A 53 -11.21 -19.39 0.96
N VAL A 54 -10.91 -18.99 2.19
CA VAL A 54 -11.53 -17.82 2.85
C VAL A 54 -10.48 -16.91 3.47
N TYR A 55 -10.54 -15.64 3.08
CA TYR A 55 -9.63 -14.58 3.54
C TYR A 55 -10.45 -13.45 4.14
N ARG A 56 -10.00 -12.93 5.28
CA ARG A 56 -10.52 -11.71 5.86
C ARG A 56 -9.68 -10.52 5.40
N ILE A 57 -10.32 -9.50 4.88
CA ILE A 57 -9.70 -8.23 4.50
C ILE A 57 -10.15 -7.17 5.51
N ASP A 58 -9.19 -6.67 6.29
CA ASP A 58 -9.38 -5.56 7.21
C ASP A 58 -8.80 -4.29 6.56
N TYR A 59 -9.59 -3.21 6.45
CA TYR A 59 -9.16 -2.01 5.73
C TYR A 59 -9.52 -0.73 6.49
N ARG A 60 -8.67 0.29 6.38
CA ARG A 60 -8.90 1.62 6.98
C ARG A 60 -8.32 2.76 6.16
N GLY A 61 -8.69 3.97 6.58
CA GLY A 61 -8.34 5.26 5.99
C GLY A 61 -9.49 6.22 6.30
N TYR A 62 -9.96 6.97 5.30
CA TYR A 62 -11.21 7.73 5.37
C TYR A 62 -12.45 6.83 5.53
N ALA A 63 -12.39 5.63 4.95
CA ALA A 63 -13.37 4.57 5.15
C ALA A 63 -12.70 3.37 5.81
N PHE A 64 -13.46 2.64 6.61
CA PHE A 64 -12.95 1.46 7.30
C PHE A 64 -13.99 0.35 7.33
N GLY A 65 -13.52 -0.89 7.47
CA GLY A 65 -14.39 -2.06 7.56
C GLY A 65 -13.59 -3.35 7.54
N SER A 66 -14.32 -4.45 7.62
CA SER A 66 -13.79 -5.79 7.46
C SER A 66 -14.73 -6.60 6.57
N MET A 67 -14.20 -7.48 5.74
CA MET A 67 -14.98 -8.35 4.87
C MET A 67 -14.31 -9.71 4.73
N ARG A 68 -15.10 -10.77 4.56
CA ARG A 68 -14.61 -12.08 4.13
C ARG A 68 -14.78 -12.22 2.64
N VAL A 69 -13.74 -12.70 1.98
CA VAL A 69 -13.70 -12.94 0.54
C VAL A 69 -13.23 -14.33 0.22
N THR A 70 -13.57 -14.76 -0.98
CA THR A 70 -13.06 -15.99 -1.59
C THR A 70 -11.58 -15.87 -1.96
N ALA A 71 -10.94 -17.02 -2.26
CA ALA A 71 -9.60 -17.06 -2.85
C ALA A 71 -9.49 -16.21 -4.12
N ASP A 72 -10.47 -16.29 -5.03
CA ASP A 72 -10.48 -15.47 -6.25
C ASP A 72 -10.53 -13.95 -5.92
N GLY A 73 -11.26 -13.58 -4.87
CA GLY A 73 -11.32 -12.19 -4.39
C GLY A 73 -9.98 -11.67 -3.87
N VAL A 74 -9.22 -12.48 -3.13
CA VAL A 74 -7.89 -12.05 -2.66
C VAL A 74 -6.88 -11.99 -3.80
N GLU A 75 -6.98 -12.87 -4.79
CA GLU A 75 -6.15 -12.82 -6.01
C GLU A 75 -6.45 -11.57 -6.83
N GLN A 76 -7.74 -11.22 -7.00
CA GLN A 76 -8.15 -9.97 -7.63
C GLN A 76 -7.55 -8.76 -6.89
N LEU A 77 -7.69 -8.71 -5.57
CA LEU A 77 -7.12 -7.63 -4.75
C LEU A 77 -5.61 -7.51 -4.96
N GLY A 78 -4.88 -8.62 -4.97
CA GLY A 78 -3.45 -8.65 -5.25
C GLY A 78 -3.11 -8.03 -6.61
N LYS A 79 -3.82 -8.44 -7.67
CA LYS A 79 -3.63 -7.90 -9.02
C LYS A 79 -3.96 -6.41 -9.11
N ASP A 80 -5.06 -5.98 -8.51
CA ASP A 80 -5.53 -4.59 -8.62
C ASP A 80 -4.66 -3.61 -7.82
N LEU A 81 -4.17 -4.03 -6.65
CA LEU A 81 -3.36 -3.14 -5.79
C LEU A 81 -1.86 -3.22 -6.13
N LEU A 82 -1.32 -4.41 -6.41
CA LEU A 82 0.12 -4.64 -6.58
C LEU A 82 0.55 -4.88 -8.02
N GLY A 83 -0.38 -5.11 -8.95
CA GLY A 83 -0.06 -5.39 -10.35
C GLY A 83 0.39 -4.18 -11.18
N ASN A 84 0.56 -3.00 -10.56
CA ASN A 84 1.01 -1.81 -11.26
C ASN A 84 2.56 -1.74 -11.30
N PRO A 85 3.20 -1.79 -12.48
CA PRO A 85 4.65 -1.74 -12.64
C PRO A 85 5.25 -0.33 -12.54
N ASP A 86 4.50 0.68 -12.07
CA ASP A 86 5.02 2.03 -11.90
C ASP A 86 6.29 2.04 -11.00
N PRO A 87 7.31 2.86 -11.33
CA PRO A 87 8.54 2.97 -10.53
C PRO A 87 8.28 3.33 -9.06
N ILE A 88 7.20 4.09 -8.82
CA ILE A 88 6.67 4.37 -7.49
C ILE A 88 5.24 3.80 -7.47
N PRO A 89 5.06 2.55 -7.00
CA PRO A 89 3.74 1.94 -6.98
C PRO A 89 2.82 2.65 -5.99
N ASN A 90 1.53 2.68 -6.28
CA ASN A 90 0.53 3.27 -5.37
C ASN A 90 0.39 2.48 -4.07
N TRP A 91 0.55 1.15 -4.12
CA TRP A 91 0.47 0.27 -2.96
C TRP A 91 1.75 -0.52 -2.81
N THR A 92 2.15 -0.77 -1.56
CA THR A 92 3.34 -1.57 -1.25
C THR A 92 3.08 -2.56 -0.14
N LEU A 93 3.69 -3.74 -0.24
CA LEU A 93 3.75 -4.72 0.84
C LEU A 93 4.59 -4.20 2.01
N LYS A 94 4.08 -4.36 3.22
CA LYS A 94 4.82 -4.08 4.45
C LYS A 94 5.84 -5.19 4.68
N PRO A 95 7.16 -4.91 4.57
CA PRO A 95 8.20 -5.94 4.61
C PRO A 95 8.18 -6.78 5.87
N GLU A 96 7.76 -6.20 7.00
CA GLU A 96 7.70 -6.91 8.28
C GLU A 96 6.57 -7.96 8.34
N THR A 97 5.70 -8.00 7.34
CA THR A 97 4.51 -8.89 7.29
C THR A 97 4.56 -9.91 6.16
N VAL A 98 5.63 -9.91 5.37
CA VAL A 98 5.82 -10.84 4.25
C VAL A 98 7.21 -11.44 4.29
N ASP A 99 7.31 -12.70 3.87
CA ASP A 99 8.59 -13.35 3.62
C ASP A 99 9.00 -13.12 2.15
N ALA A 100 10.18 -12.58 1.93
CA ALA A 100 10.68 -12.29 0.58
C ALA A 100 11.02 -13.53 -0.23
N ASP A 101 11.37 -14.63 0.45
CA ASP A 101 11.67 -15.90 -0.21
C ASP A 101 10.40 -16.75 -0.40
N ASN A 102 9.27 -16.34 0.17
CA ASN A 102 8.02 -17.08 0.13
C ASN A 102 6.80 -16.14 0.16
N LEU A 103 6.59 -15.43 -0.94
CA LEU A 103 5.43 -14.56 -1.09
C LEU A 103 4.11 -15.34 -1.04
N PRO A 104 3.03 -14.76 -0.48
CA PRO A 104 1.69 -15.34 -0.58
C PRO A 104 1.30 -15.55 -2.03
N TRP A 105 0.61 -16.65 -2.34
CA TRP A 105 0.27 -17.06 -3.71
C TRP A 105 -0.57 -16.02 -4.49
N TRP A 106 -1.31 -15.17 -3.80
CA TRP A 106 -2.15 -14.11 -4.38
C TRP A 106 -1.37 -12.83 -4.67
N VAL A 107 -0.13 -12.71 -4.17
CA VAL A 107 0.78 -11.61 -4.51
C VAL A 107 1.41 -11.88 -5.87
N PRO A 108 1.35 -10.94 -6.83
CA PRO A 108 2.04 -11.11 -8.11
C PRO A 108 3.55 -11.36 -7.92
N GLU A 109 4.10 -12.35 -8.64
CA GLU A 109 5.50 -12.80 -8.47
C GLU A 109 6.54 -11.67 -8.63
N GLU A 110 6.26 -10.70 -9.51
CA GLU A 110 7.16 -9.58 -9.79
C GLU A 110 7.05 -8.43 -8.78
N THR A 111 6.24 -8.57 -7.72
CA THR A 111 6.03 -7.50 -6.73
C THR A 111 7.31 -7.24 -5.94
N PRO A 112 7.94 -6.06 -6.05
CA PRO A 112 9.10 -5.73 -5.25
C PRO A 112 8.74 -5.59 -3.77
N ILE A 113 9.58 -6.16 -2.90
CA ILE A 113 9.49 -6.02 -1.45
C ILE A 113 10.48 -4.95 -1.02
N ALA A 114 9.99 -3.94 -0.28
CA ALA A 114 10.76 -2.75 0.10
C ALA A 114 11.47 -2.07 -1.09
N PRO A 115 10.74 -1.67 -2.16
CA PRO A 115 11.37 -1.01 -3.30
C PRO A 115 12.01 0.31 -2.87
N THR A 116 13.16 0.62 -3.48
CA THR A 116 13.87 1.88 -3.30
C THR A 116 13.96 2.65 -4.62
N ILE A 117 14.13 3.96 -4.52
CA ILE A 117 14.37 4.88 -5.63
C ILE A 117 15.44 5.90 -5.23
N SER A 118 16.18 6.46 -6.19
CA SER A 118 17.18 7.49 -5.91
C SER A 118 16.54 8.88 -5.85
N CYS A 119 16.86 9.65 -4.81
CA CYS A 119 16.50 11.07 -4.73
C CYS A 119 17.20 11.87 -5.84
N GLU A 120 16.47 12.70 -6.58
CA GLU A 120 17.04 13.46 -7.71
C GLU A 120 17.97 14.61 -7.27
N VAL A 121 17.94 14.97 -5.99
CA VAL A 121 18.73 16.08 -5.44
C VAL A 121 20.04 15.59 -4.80
N CYS A 122 19.96 14.60 -3.90
CA CYS A 122 21.12 14.10 -3.15
C CYS A 122 21.65 12.74 -3.64
N ALA A 123 20.94 12.07 -4.56
CA ALA A 123 21.25 10.73 -5.06
C ALA A 123 21.17 9.60 -4.01
N ASP A 124 20.72 9.88 -2.79
CA ASP A 124 20.52 8.84 -1.77
C ASP A 124 19.39 7.89 -2.18
N GLU A 125 19.56 6.60 -1.89
CA GLU A 125 18.48 5.61 -2.02
C GLU A 125 17.46 5.78 -0.89
N ILE A 126 16.20 5.92 -1.28
CA ILE A 126 15.07 6.08 -0.37
C ILE A 126 14.03 5.01 -0.62
N SER A 127 13.35 4.58 0.44
CA SER A 127 12.14 3.76 0.32
C SER A 127 11.10 4.50 -0.52
N VAL A 128 10.44 3.80 -1.45
CA VAL A 128 9.32 4.39 -2.21
C VAL A 128 8.15 4.83 -1.33
N ARG A 129 8.13 4.41 -0.05
CA ARG A 129 7.14 4.85 0.94
C ARG A 129 7.43 6.24 1.49
N ASP A 130 8.67 6.69 1.34
CA ASP A 130 9.19 7.94 1.88
C ASP A 130 9.54 8.95 0.77
N VAL A 131 9.32 8.57 -0.51
CA VAL A 131 9.51 9.46 -1.65
C VAL A 131 8.41 10.51 -1.71
N LEU A 132 8.81 11.73 -2.04
CA LEU A 132 7.92 12.84 -2.28
C LEU A 132 7.95 13.23 -3.75
N THR A 133 6.77 13.45 -4.33
CA THR A 133 6.54 13.85 -5.73
C THR A 133 5.67 15.11 -5.79
N PRO A 134 6.21 16.27 -5.37
CA PRO A 134 5.43 17.51 -5.30
C PRO A 134 5.02 18.00 -6.69
N GLN A 135 3.78 18.46 -6.82
CA GLN A 135 3.25 19.01 -8.08
C GLN A 135 3.56 20.50 -8.26
N ARG A 136 4.28 21.11 -7.31
CA ARG A 136 4.68 22.52 -7.34
C ARG A 136 6.19 22.65 -7.55
N PRO A 137 6.63 23.72 -8.24
CA PRO A 137 8.06 23.98 -8.40
C PRO A 137 8.74 24.21 -7.05
N LEU A 138 9.90 23.59 -6.84
CA LEU A 138 10.76 23.80 -5.69
C LEU A 138 11.60 25.08 -5.85
N LEU A 139 12.06 25.62 -4.73
CA LEU A 139 13.02 26.72 -4.75
C LEU A 139 14.39 26.19 -5.22
N GLU A 140 14.87 26.73 -6.34
CA GLU A 140 16.25 26.57 -6.83
C GLU A 140 16.62 25.15 -7.33
N VAL A 141 15.66 24.22 -7.41
CA VAL A 141 15.90 22.84 -7.86
C VAL A 141 14.78 22.38 -8.80
N GLU A 142 15.16 21.75 -9.91
CA GLU A 142 14.24 21.01 -10.79
C GLU A 142 14.34 19.53 -10.40
N ALA A 143 13.38 19.04 -9.61
CA ALA A 143 13.28 17.65 -9.20
C ALA A 143 11.81 17.27 -9.04
N ASP A 144 11.43 16.14 -9.62
CA ASP A 144 10.10 15.54 -9.55
C ASP A 144 10.02 14.50 -8.43
N MET A 145 11.16 13.94 -8.00
CA MET A 145 11.25 12.91 -6.96
C MET A 145 12.35 13.23 -5.95
N LEU A 146 11.96 13.32 -4.68
CA LEU A 146 12.88 13.73 -3.62
C LEU A 146 12.61 13.02 -2.29
N CYS A 147 13.65 12.95 -1.47
CA CYS A 147 13.53 12.54 -0.09
C CYS A 147 12.95 13.67 0.77
N ARG A 148 12.40 13.31 1.94
CA ARG A 148 11.87 14.25 2.93
C ARG A 148 12.87 15.36 3.31
N ASP A 149 14.14 15.01 3.50
CA ASP A 149 15.17 15.99 3.86
C ASP A 149 15.42 17.04 2.76
N CYS A 150 15.35 16.64 1.49
CA CYS A 150 15.50 17.56 0.37
C CYS A 150 14.24 18.43 0.21
N TRP A 151 13.05 17.87 0.46
CA TRP A 151 11.81 18.65 0.48
C TRP A 151 11.90 19.76 1.51
N GLU A 152 12.21 19.44 2.77
CA GLU A 152 12.25 20.42 3.86
C GLU A 152 13.26 21.56 3.64
N ARG A 153 14.31 21.33 2.84
CA ARG A 153 15.31 22.35 2.50
C ARG A 153 14.92 23.25 1.34
N HIS A 154 14.07 22.77 0.43
CA HIS A 154 13.78 23.41 -0.86
C HIS A 154 12.29 23.78 -1.07
N SER A 155 11.40 23.42 -0.13
CA SER A 155 9.94 23.63 -0.20
C SER A 155 9.43 24.99 0.27
#